data_AF-T1J0J3-F1
#
_entry.id   AF-T1J0J3-F1
#
_cell.length_a   1.000
_cell.length_b   1.000
_cell.length_c   1.000
_cell.angle_alpha   90.00
_cell.angle_beta   90.00
_cell.angle_gamma   90.00
#
_symmetry.space_group_name_H-M   'P 1'
#
loop_
_entity.id
_entity.type
_entity.pdbx_description
1 polymer ?
#
loop_
_entity_poly.entity_id
_entity_poly.type
_entity_poly.pdbx_seq_one_letter_code
_entity_poly.pdbx_strand_id
1 'polypeptide(L)'
;MQVIVNIVWSYFLWFVRPLYKWFLHKTTRLSQLQRICYGNVFGAGRSLRIEDCLSKSRTSGIIAMVTHLNKLSDEGKFHGKEAEYLVQNAVAGITIIKKIDCRLHMQFLRSMDVCFHQILGFRQLVYEIETIRKIPYTAENPSHENKLIHLWNLLQPDTPLTSRVTKQWGDIGFQGDDPKTDFRGMGMLGLENLLKVQ
;
A
#
# COMPACT_ATOMS: atom_id res chain seq x y z
N MET A 1 27.09 16.09 -12.77
CA MET A 1 27.91 14.85 -12.69
C MET A 1 27.07 13.65 -12.23
N GLN A 2 26.35 13.72 -11.10
CA GLN A 2 25.50 12.63 -10.59
C GLN A 2 24.45 12.10 -11.58
N VAL A 3 23.78 12.99 -12.32
CA VAL A 3 22.76 12.62 -13.32
C VAL A 3 23.36 11.79 -14.46
N ILE A 4 24.52 12.21 -14.97
CA ILE A 4 25.22 11.50 -16.06
C ILE A 4 25.69 10.12 -15.57
N VAL A 5 26.23 10.04 -14.35
CA VAL A 5 26.63 8.76 -13.72
C VAL A 5 25.42 7.82 -13.59
N ASN A 6 24.27 8.32 -13.14
CA ASN A 6 23.05 7.51 -13.03
C ASN A 6 22.53 7.03 -14.40
N ILE A 7 22.60 7.88 -15.42
CA ILE A 7 22.21 7.52 -16.79
C ILE A 7 23.13 6.42 -17.31
N VAL A 8 24.45 6.60 -17.25
CA VAL A 8 25.43 5.60 -17.71
C VAL A 8 25.26 4.27 -16.94
N TRP A 9 25.07 4.34 -15.63
CA TRP A 9 24.80 3.18 -14.78
C TRP A 9 23.50 2.46 -15.17
N SER A 10 22.44 3.21 -15.49
CA SER A 10 21.16 2.64 -15.94
C SER A 10 21.27 1.89 -17.27
N TYR A 11 22.03 2.43 -18.23
CA TYR A 11 22.30 1.77 -19.52
C TYR A 11 23.16 0.51 -19.33
N PHE A 12 24.19 0.59 -18.50
CA PHE A 12 25.04 -0.56 -18.16
C PHE A 12 24.20 -1.69 -17.53
N LEU A 13 23.39 -1.37 -16.52
CA LEU A 13 22.51 -2.36 -15.89
C LEU A 13 21.47 -2.92 -16.86
N TRP A 14 20.93 -2.11 -17.78
CA TRP A 14 20.00 -2.57 -18.79
C TRP A 14 20.63 -3.60 -19.74
N PHE A 15 21.91 -3.43 -20.10
CA PHE A 15 22.66 -4.35 -20.94
C PHE A 15 23.09 -5.63 -20.20
N VAL A 16 23.57 -5.52 -18.96
CA VAL A 16 24.10 -6.65 -18.18
C VAL A 16 22.98 -7.51 -17.57
N ARG A 17 21.83 -6.93 -17.24
CA ARG A 17 20.73 -7.64 -16.55
C ARG A 17 20.17 -8.82 -17.34
N PRO A 18 19.95 -8.77 -18.67
CA PRO A 18 19.59 -9.95 -19.46
C PRO A 18 20.62 -11.08 -19.35
N LEU A 19 21.91 -10.77 -19.41
CA LEU A 19 23.01 -11.75 -19.32
C LEU A 19 23.05 -12.41 -17.95
N TYR A 20 22.96 -11.63 -16.88
CA TYR A 20 22.89 -12.14 -15.51
C TYR A 20 21.65 -13.03 -15.30
N LYS A 21 20.48 -12.59 -15.79
CA LYS A 21 19.25 -13.39 -15.69
C LYS A 21 19.36 -14.69 -16.47
N TRP A 22 19.94 -14.66 -17.66
CA TRP A 22 20.18 -15.84 -18.49
C TRP A 22 21.13 -16.80 -17.78
N PHE A 23 22.26 -16.31 -17.26
CA PHE A 23 23.23 -17.13 -16.52
C PHE A 23 22.59 -17.80 -15.30
N LEU A 24 21.88 -17.04 -14.47
CA LEU A 24 21.17 -17.62 -13.33
C LEU A 24 20.09 -18.59 -13.76
N HIS A 25 19.37 -18.33 -14.86
CA HIS A 25 18.37 -19.27 -15.35
C HIS A 25 19.01 -20.58 -15.84
N LYS A 26 20.17 -20.51 -16.48
CA LYS A 26 20.90 -21.69 -16.93
C LYS A 26 21.41 -22.55 -15.77
N THR A 27 21.84 -21.91 -14.67
CA THR A 27 22.37 -22.59 -13.48
C THR A 27 21.25 -23.09 -12.56
N THR A 28 20.28 -22.25 -12.22
CA THR A 28 19.22 -22.57 -11.24
C THR A 28 17.99 -23.25 -11.86
N ARG A 29 17.76 -23.09 -13.17
CA ARG A 29 16.50 -23.43 -13.89
C ARG A 29 15.24 -22.77 -13.33
N LEU A 30 15.39 -21.79 -12.44
CA LEU A 30 14.29 -21.05 -11.84
C LEU A 30 14.04 -19.72 -12.57
N SER A 31 12.78 -19.28 -12.55
CA SER A 31 12.40 -17.92 -12.91
C SER A 31 12.87 -16.93 -11.83
N GLN A 32 12.97 -15.64 -12.19
CA GLN A 32 13.32 -14.60 -11.21
C GLN A 32 12.33 -14.53 -10.04
N LEU A 33 11.02 -14.71 -10.31
CA LEU A 33 9.99 -14.72 -9.27
C LEU A 33 10.18 -15.89 -8.29
N GLN A 34 10.49 -17.08 -8.80
CA GLN A 34 10.82 -18.25 -7.96
C GLN A 34 12.06 -17.98 -7.10
N ARG A 35 13.12 -17.41 -7.68
CA ARG A 35 14.33 -17.06 -6.94
C ARG A 35 14.05 -16.06 -5.81
N ILE A 36 13.18 -15.08 -6.02
CA ILE A 36 12.79 -14.13 -4.96
C ILE A 36 11.96 -14.84 -3.88
N CYS A 37 11.02 -15.71 -4.26
CA CYS A 37 10.19 -16.42 -3.30
C CYS A 37 10.99 -17.38 -2.40
N TYR A 38 12.01 -18.05 -2.95
CA TYR A 38 12.82 -19.03 -2.21
C TYR A 38 14.02 -18.42 -1.50
N GLY A 39 14.62 -17.38 -2.08
CA GLY A 39 15.85 -16.77 -1.55
C GLY A 39 15.63 -15.73 -0.47
N ASN A 40 14.39 -15.33 -0.19
CA ASN A 40 14.08 -14.26 0.74
C ASN A 40 13.17 -14.75 1.85
N VAL A 41 13.26 -14.15 3.04
CA VAL A 41 12.33 -14.38 4.14
C VAL A 41 10.91 -13.87 3.79
N PHE A 42 9.91 -14.37 4.52
CA PHE A 42 8.54 -13.90 4.40
C PHE A 42 8.41 -12.43 4.84
N GLY A 43 7.49 -11.68 4.23
CA GLY A 43 7.14 -10.31 4.62
C GLY A 43 7.43 -9.25 3.56
N ALA A 44 7.37 -7.98 3.99
CA ALA A 44 7.37 -6.81 3.09
C ALA A 44 8.58 -6.76 2.15
N GLY A 45 9.78 -7.11 2.64
CA GLY A 45 10.99 -7.11 1.82
C GLY A 45 10.94 -8.07 0.62
N ARG A 46 10.19 -9.18 0.73
CA ARG A 46 9.93 -10.09 -0.39
C ARG A 46 8.91 -9.48 -1.35
N SER A 47 7.81 -8.95 -0.82
CA SER A 47 6.72 -8.36 -1.61
C SER A 47 7.20 -7.18 -2.44
N LEU A 48 8.03 -6.29 -1.89
CA LEU A 48 8.65 -5.17 -2.63
C LEU A 48 9.53 -5.65 -3.79
N ARG A 49 10.25 -6.76 -3.63
CA ARG A 49 11.07 -7.33 -4.71
C ARG A 49 10.24 -8.02 -5.77
N ILE A 50 9.12 -8.65 -5.39
CA ILE A 50 8.15 -9.19 -6.34
C ILE A 50 7.52 -8.04 -7.13
N GLU A 51 7.08 -6.98 -6.47
CA GLU A 51 6.54 -5.78 -7.13
C GLU A 51 7.54 -5.18 -8.12
N ASP A 52 8.80 -4.97 -7.71
CA ASP A 52 9.88 -4.49 -8.58
C ASP A 52 10.16 -5.44 -9.76
N CYS A 53 10.07 -6.75 -9.51
CA CYS A 53 10.26 -7.74 -10.56
C CYS A 53 9.11 -7.71 -11.58
N LEU A 54 7.87 -7.53 -11.12
CA LEU A 54 6.68 -7.47 -11.95
C LEU A 54 6.62 -6.17 -12.76
N SER A 55 6.96 -5.02 -12.15
CA SER A 55 6.99 -3.71 -12.82
C SER A 55 8.02 -3.66 -13.96
N LYS A 56 9.09 -4.45 -13.85
CA LYS A 56 10.15 -4.59 -14.87
C LYS A 56 9.93 -5.78 -15.81
N SER A 57 8.74 -6.39 -15.79
CA SER A 57 8.39 -7.48 -16.71
C SER A 57 8.37 -6.97 -18.16
N ARG A 58 8.74 -7.84 -19.11
CA ARG A 58 8.62 -7.59 -20.56
C ARG A 58 7.51 -8.43 -21.21
N THR A 59 6.81 -9.22 -20.42
CA THR A 59 5.76 -10.12 -20.92
C THR A 59 4.42 -9.40 -20.92
N SER A 60 3.84 -9.16 -22.10
CA SER A 60 2.60 -8.40 -22.28
C SER A 60 1.45 -8.87 -21.39
N GLY A 61 1.23 -10.18 -21.27
CA GLY A 61 0.19 -10.74 -20.40
C GLY A 61 0.38 -10.41 -18.91
N ILE A 62 1.63 -10.44 -18.42
CA ILE A 62 1.93 -10.07 -17.02
C ILE A 62 1.75 -8.56 -16.82
N ILE A 63 2.19 -7.75 -17.79
CA ILE A 63 2.04 -6.29 -17.74
C ILE A 63 0.56 -5.93 -17.68
N ALA A 64 -0.25 -6.44 -18.61
CA ALA A 64 -1.69 -6.16 -18.65
C ALA A 64 -2.41 -6.55 -17.35
N MET A 65 -2.11 -7.75 -16.84
CA MET A 65 -2.67 -8.26 -15.60
C MET A 65 -2.29 -7.39 -14.39
N VAL A 66 -1.01 -7.10 -14.19
CA VAL A 66 -0.53 -6.28 -13.06
C VAL A 66 -1.08 -4.86 -13.15
N THR A 67 -1.10 -4.25 -14.34
CA THR A 67 -1.68 -2.92 -14.55
C THR A 67 -3.17 -2.89 -14.20
N HIS A 68 -3.92 -3.93 -14.58
CA HIS A 68 -5.34 -4.02 -14.25
C HIS A 68 -5.57 -4.13 -12.73
N LEU A 69 -4.84 -5.01 -12.05
CA LEU A 69 -4.97 -5.20 -10.59
C LEU A 69 -4.57 -3.95 -9.81
N ASN A 70 -3.47 -3.30 -10.22
CA ASN A 70 -3.05 -2.03 -9.62
C ASN A 70 -4.14 -0.98 -9.78
N LYS A 71 -4.71 -0.83 -10.99
CA LYS A 71 -5.80 0.12 -11.24
C LYS A 71 -7.01 -0.14 -10.34
N LEU A 72 -7.42 -1.41 -10.16
CA LEU A 72 -8.53 -1.74 -9.25
C LEU A 72 -8.25 -1.31 -7.81
N SER A 73 -7.03 -1.53 -7.34
CA SER A 73 -6.61 -1.14 -5.97
C SER A 73 -6.53 0.38 -5.82
N ASP A 74 -5.98 1.06 -6.83
CA ASP A 74 -5.84 2.53 -6.85
C ASP A 74 -7.21 3.23 -6.99
N GLU A 75 -8.25 2.51 -7.43
CA GLU A 75 -9.66 2.97 -7.51
C GLU A 75 -10.51 2.55 -6.30
N GLY A 76 -9.91 1.89 -5.29
CA GLY A 76 -10.65 1.45 -4.11
C GLY A 76 -11.52 0.20 -4.30
N LYS A 77 -11.38 -0.52 -5.42
CA LYS A 77 -12.23 -1.65 -5.82
C LYS A 77 -11.63 -3.01 -5.48
N PHE A 78 -10.52 -3.05 -4.74
CA PHE A 78 -9.86 -4.29 -4.36
C PHE A 78 -10.30 -4.72 -2.95
N HIS A 79 -11.48 -5.34 -2.84
CA HIS A 79 -12.02 -5.81 -1.55
C HIS A 79 -12.85 -7.09 -1.65
N GLY A 80 -12.96 -7.81 -0.52
CA GLY A 80 -13.82 -8.98 -0.38
C GLY A 80 -13.41 -10.19 -1.25
N LYS A 81 -14.38 -11.07 -1.54
CA LYS A 81 -14.16 -12.33 -2.26
C LYS A 81 -13.68 -12.15 -3.71
N GLU A 82 -14.05 -11.03 -4.34
CA GLU A 82 -13.60 -10.73 -5.70
C GLU A 82 -12.09 -10.51 -5.76
N ALA A 83 -11.53 -9.79 -4.78
CA ALA A 83 -10.10 -9.58 -4.66
C ALA A 83 -9.32 -10.89 -4.52
N GLU A 84 -9.82 -11.82 -3.69
CA GLU A 84 -9.21 -13.15 -3.51
C GLU A 84 -9.18 -13.93 -4.84
N TYR A 85 -10.29 -13.94 -5.57
CA TYR A 85 -10.38 -14.62 -6.87
C TYR A 85 -9.45 -13.99 -7.91
N LEU A 86 -9.35 -12.66 -7.93
CA LEU A 86 -8.44 -11.93 -8.82
C LEU A 86 -6.97 -12.27 -8.54
N VAL A 87 -6.57 -12.36 -7.27
CA VAL A 87 -5.20 -12.75 -6.90
C VAL A 87 -4.92 -14.20 -7.31
N GLN A 88 -5.84 -15.12 -7.03
CA GLN A 88 -5.68 -16.53 -7.41
C GLN A 88 -5.52 -16.68 -8.94
N ASN A 89 -6.35 -15.99 -9.71
CA ASN A 89 -6.24 -15.97 -11.18
C ASN A 89 -4.92 -15.36 -11.65
N ALA A 90 -4.44 -14.31 -10.98
CA ALA A 90 -3.18 -13.68 -11.34
C ALA A 90 -1.99 -14.61 -11.10
N VAL A 91 -1.96 -15.29 -9.96
CA VAL A 91 -0.94 -16.29 -9.63
C VAL A 91 -1.00 -17.46 -10.61
N ALA A 92 -2.20 -17.98 -10.91
CA ALA A 92 -2.39 -19.03 -11.90
C ALA A 92 -1.92 -18.59 -13.30
N GLY A 93 -2.30 -17.39 -13.75
CA GLY A 93 -1.86 -16.82 -15.02
C GLY A 93 -0.33 -16.71 -15.12
N ILE A 94 0.34 -16.27 -14.06
CA ILE A 94 1.81 -16.23 -14.01
C ILE A 94 2.41 -17.63 -14.14
N THR A 95 1.86 -18.63 -13.48
CA THR A 95 2.39 -20.00 -13.54
C THR A 95 2.30 -20.57 -14.95
N ILE A 96 1.20 -20.31 -15.66
CA ILE A 96 1.00 -20.71 -17.05
C ILE A 96 1.99 -19.98 -17.96
N ILE A 97 2.05 -18.65 -17.87
CA ILE A 97 2.95 -17.81 -18.71
C ILE A 97 4.41 -18.17 -18.50
N LYS A 98 4.81 -18.47 -17.25
CA LYS A 98 6.19 -18.82 -16.90
C LYS A 98 6.49 -20.31 -16.99
N LYS A 99 5.52 -21.14 -17.39
CA LYS A 99 5.63 -22.60 -17.47
C LYS A 99 6.19 -23.21 -16.18
N ILE A 100 5.66 -22.75 -15.04
CA ILE A 100 6.05 -23.25 -13.71
C ILE A 100 5.15 -24.43 -13.36
N ASP A 101 5.76 -25.57 -13.00
CA ASP A 101 5.01 -26.70 -12.48
C ASP A 101 4.52 -26.41 -11.05
N CYS A 102 3.23 -26.12 -10.94
CA CYS A 102 2.55 -25.83 -9.69
C CYS A 102 2.65 -26.97 -8.66
N ARG A 103 2.70 -28.22 -9.12
CA ARG A 103 2.74 -29.41 -8.23
C ARG A 103 4.06 -29.48 -7.49
N LEU A 104 5.16 -29.13 -8.17
CA LEU A 104 6.50 -29.11 -7.59
C LEU A 104 6.77 -27.83 -6.79
N HIS A 105 6.08 -26.74 -7.12
CA HIS A 105 6.37 -25.41 -6.60
C HIS A 105 5.24 -24.82 -5.74
N MET A 106 4.57 -25.64 -4.91
CA MET A 106 3.49 -25.20 -4.02
C MET A 106 3.88 -24.02 -3.11
N GLN A 107 5.11 -24.02 -2.59
CA GLN A 107 5.60 -22.91 -1.76
C GLN A 107 5.71 -21.59 -2.54
N PHE A 108 5.99 -21.65 -3.84
CA PHE A 108 5.99 -20.48 -4.70
C PHE A 108 4.57 -19.93 -4.85
N LEU A 109 3.55 -20.78 -5.05
CA LEU A 109 2.16 -20.33 -5.15
C LEU A 109 1.72 -19.58 -3.90
N ARG A 110 1.94 -20.17 -2.71
CA ARG A 110 1.62 -19.51 -1.43
C ARG A 110 2.38 -18.20 -1.25
N SER A 111 3.66 -18.18 -1.63
CA SER A 111 4.48 -16.98 -1.51
C SER A 111 3.99 -15.87 -2.44
N MET A 112 3.64 -16.22 -3.69
CA MET A 112 3.11 -15.26 -4.66
C MET A 112 1.76 -14.73 -4.22
N ASP A 113 0.86 -15.60 -3.76
CA ASP A 113 -0.47 -15.22 -3.26
C ASP A 113 -0.37 -14.17 -2.14
N VAL A 114 0.46 -14.43 -1.13
CA VAL A 114 0.67 -13.47 -0.04
C VAL A 114 1.31 -12.18 -0.55
N CYS A 115 2.30 -12.26 -1.46
CA CYS A 115 2.92 -11.05 -2.01
C CYS A 115 1.90 -10.19 -2.77
N PHE A 116 1.01 -10.81 -3.56
CA PHE A 116 -0.04 -10.08 -4.28
C PHE A 116 -1.03 -9.41 -3.33
N HIS A 117 -1.52 -10.13 -2.32
CA HIS A 117 -2.40 -9.54 -1.30
C HIS A 117 -1.73 -8.38 -0.57
N GLN A 118 -0.44 -8.50 -0.23
CA GLN A 118 0.29 -7.40 0.42
C GLN A 118 0.47 -6.18 -0.49
N ILE A 119 0.84 -6.38 -1.76
CA ILE A 119 1.06 -5.28 -2.72
C ILE A 119 -0.26 -4.56 -3.01
N LEU A 120 -1.30 -5.30 -3.38
CA LEU A 120 -2.59 -4.76 -3.80
C LEU A 120 -3.38 -4.23 -2.60
N GLY A 121 -3.38 -4.96 -1.48
CA GLY A 121 -4.01 -4.53 -0.25
C GLY A 121 -3.38 -3.26 0.34
N PHE A 122 -2.06 -3.09 0.23
CA PHE A 122 -1.41 -1.84 0.65
C PHE A 122 -1.86 -0.66 -0.21
N ARG A 123 -1.95 -0.82 -1.54
CA ARG A 123 -2.43 0.23 -2.46
C ARG A 123 -3.87 0.63 -2.15
N GLN A 124 -4.74 -0.36 -1.96
CA GLN A 124 -6.12 -0.16 -1.54
C GLN A 124 -6.19 0.61 -0.21
N LEU A 125 -5.39 0.21 0.79
CA LEU A 125 -5.34 0.89 2.08
C LEU A 125 -4.91 2.35 1.94
N VAL A 126 -3.91 2.64 1.10
CA VAL A 126 -3.50 4.02 0.80
C VAL A 126 -4.66 4.81 0.18
N TYR A 127 -5.40 4.22 -0.76
CA TYR A 127 -6.59 4.86 -1.34
C TYR A 127 -7.63 5.22 -0.27
N GLU A 128 -7.97 4.28 0.61
CA GLU A 128 -8.97 4.48 1.66
C GLU A 128 -8.55 5.59 2.65
N ILE A 129 -7.30 5.55 3.11
CA ILE A 129 -6.73 6.56 3.99
C ILE A 129 -6.74 7.94 3.33
N GLU A 130 -6.29 8.02 2.08
CA GLU A 130 -6.28 9.27 1.30
C GLU A 130 -7.69 9.81 1.05
N THR A 131 -8.67 8.94 0.93
CA THR A 131 -10.09 9.32 0.78
C THR A 131 -10.58 10.00 2.04
N ILE A 132 -10.31 9.43 3.23
CA ILE A 132 -10.69 10.03 4.51
C ILE A 132 -9.91 11.33 4.76
N ARG A 133 -8.61 11.37 4.46
CA ARG A 133 -7.77 12.56 4.61
C ARG A 133 -8.32 13.76 3.86
N LYS A 134 -8.88 13.54 2.68
CA LYS A 134 -9.42 14.60 1.81
C LYS A 134 -10.78 15.12 2.28
N ILE A 135 -11.45 14.47 3.23
CA ILE A 135 -12.70 14.98 3.80
C ILE A 135 -12.35 16.12 4.76
N PRO A 136 -12.70 17.39 4.46
CA PRO A 136 -12.40 18.48 5.35
C PRO A 136 -13.28 18.41 6.61
N TYR A 137 -12.70 18.79 7.75
CA TYR A 137 -13.49 19.05 8.94
C TYR A 137 -14.42 20.26 8.71
N THR A 138 -15.65 20.19 9.19
CA THR A 138 -16.67 21.23 9.05
C THR A 138 -17.54 21.24 10.31
N ALA A 139 -17.72 22.42 10.90
CA ALA A 139 -18.54 22.60 12.10
C ALA A 139 -20.05 22.50 11.78
N GLU A 140 -20.38 22.63 10.49
CA GLU A 140 -21.73 22.50 9.96
C GLU A 140 -22.17 21.03 9.87
N ASN A 141 -21.26 20.06 10.01
CA ASN A 141 -21.57 18.63 10.05
C ASN A 141 -21.65 18.13 11.50
N PRO A 142 -22.85 17.75 11.99
CA PRO A 142 -23.02 17.26 13.36
C PRO A 142 -22.16 16.02 13.70
N SER A 143 -21.89 15.16 12.71
CA SER A 143 -21.04 13.97 12.94
C SER A 143 -19.59 14.36 13.25
N HIS A 144 -19.07 15.41 12.60
CA HIS A 144 -17.72 15.90 12.83
C HIS A 144 -17.60 16.54 14.22
N GLU A 145 -18.55 17.41 14.56
CA GLU A 145 -18.61 18.07 15.87
C GLU A 145 -18.79 17.05 17.01
N ASN A 146 -19.65 16.05 16.84
CA ASN A 146 -19.83 14.99 17.83
C ASN A 146 -18.53 14.20 18.06
N LYS A 147 -17.77 13.89 17.00
CA LYS A 147 -16.45 13.25 17.13
C LYS A 147 -15.45 14.14 17.88
N LEU A 148 -15.45 15.45 17.63
CA LEU A 148 -14.56 16.39 18.29
C LEU A 148 -14.89 16.57 19.78
N ILE A 149 -16.17 16.68 20.12
CA ILE A 149 -16.63 16.73 21.51
C ILE A 149 -16.35 15.41 22.22
N HIS A 150 -16.53 14.28 21.53
CA HIS A 150 -16.19 12.97 22.07
C HIS A 150 -14.69 12.88 22.40
N LEU A 151 -13.82 13.38 21.52
CA LEU A 151 -12.38 13.44 21.79
C LEU A 151 -12.07 14.25 23.06
N TRP A 152 -12.71 15.41 23.24
CA TRP A 152 -12.55 16.21 24.45
C TRP A 152 -12.96 15.42 25.70
N ASN A 153 -14.15 14.81 25.69
CA ASN A 153 -14.67 14.08 26.83
C ASN A 153 -13.81 12.85 27.20
N LEU A 154 -13.12 12.25 26.23
CA LEU A 154 -12.17 11.18 26.49
C LEU A 154 -10.87 11.68 27.15
N LEU A 155 -10.34 12.82 26.70
CA LEU A 155 -9.07 13.37 27.20
C LEU A 155 -9.20 14.22 28.46
N GLN A 156 -10.36 14.84 28.68
CA GLN A 156 -10.63 15.78 29.76
C GLN A 156 -12.00 15.46 30.41
N PRO A 157 -12.17 14.26 31.00
CA PRO A 157 -13.46 13.79 31.52
C PRO A 157 -14.02 14.66 32.65
N ASP A 158 -13.15 15.25 33.47
CA ASP A 158 -13.54 16.06 34.63
C ASP A 158 -13.73 17.55 34.31
N THR A 159 -13.35 17.98 33.11
CA THR A 159 -13.37 19.39 32.70
C THR A 159 -14.32 19.56 31.51
N PRO A 160 -15.59 19.93 31.72
CA PRO A 160 -16.52 20.14 30.61
C PRO A 160 -16.05 21.29 29.71
N LEU A 161 -16.27 21.13 28.41
CA LEU A 161 -15.97 22.16 27.43
C LEU A 161 -16.97 23.32 27.58
N THR A 162 -16.48 24.55 27.78
CA THR A 162 -17.33 25.73 28.00
C THR A 162 -18.05 26.20 26.74
N SER A 163 -17.38 26.05 25.60
CA SER A 163 -17.87 26.47 24.29
C SER A 163 -17.09 25.78 23.20
N ARG A 164 -17.67 25.66 22.00
CA ARG A 164 -16.98 25.04 20.86
C ARG A 164 -15.71 25.79 20.45
N VAL A 165 -15.70 27.11 20.51
CA VAL A 165 -14.51 27.93 20.31
C VAL A 165 -14.07 28.42 21.69
N THR A 166 -12.90 27.98 22.16
CA THR A 166 -12.39 28.23 23.50
C THR A 166 -10.89 27.94 23.60
N LYS A 167 -10.19 28.62 24.52
CA LYS A 167 -8.77 28.37 24.79
C LYS A 167 -8.49 26.98 25.36
N GLN A 168 -9.50 26.30 25.91
CA GLN A 168 -9.37 24.97 26.52
C GLN A 168 -8.80 23.93 25.55
N TRP A 169 -9.04 24.08 24.24
CA TRP A 169 -8.47 23.18 23.23
C TRP A 169 -6.94 23.11 23.26
N GLY A 170 -6.27 24.18 23.71
CA GLY A 170 -4.83 24.20 23.95
C GLY A 170 -4.37 23.22 25.02
N ASP A 171 -5.23 22.86 25.99
CA ASP A 171 -4.89 21.94 27.08
C ASP A 171 -4.67 20.50 26.57
N ILE A 172 -5.20 20.17 25.39
CA ILE A 172 -4.97 18.88 24.71
C ILE A 172 -4.13 19.03 23.43
N GLY A 173 -3.50 20.19 23.24
CA GLY A 173 -2.49 20.42 22.20
C GLY A 173 -3.00 20.95 20.86
N PHE A 174 -4.27 21.38 20.74
CA PHE A 174 -4.73 22.10 19.54
C PHE A 174 -4.18 23.52 19.48
N GLN A 175 -3.97 24.03 18.27
CA GLN A 175 -3.47 25.37 18.03
C GLN A 175 -4.63 26.39 18.00
N GLY A 176 -4.66 27.29 18.98
CA GLY A 176 -5.65 28.36 19.05
C GLY A 176 -7.01 27.88 19.57
N ASP A 177 -8.02 28.74 19.43
CA ASP A 177 -9.30 28.54 20.11
C ASP A 177 -10.29 27.67 19.30
N ASP A 178 -10.01 27.41 18.01
CA ASP A 178 -10.83 26.56 17.14
C ASP A 178 -10.02 25.42 16.47
N PRO A 179 -10.21 24.16 16.95
CA PRO A 179 -9.64 22.95 16.38
C PRO A 179 -9.84 22.74 14.88
N LYS A 180 -10.83 23.40 14.25
CA LYS A 180 -11.05 23.33 12.79
C LYS A 180 -9.77 23.66 12.02
N THR A 181 -8.95 24.58 12.54
CA THR A 181 -7.74 25.03 11.85
C THR A 181 -6.61 23.98 11.85
N ASP A 182 -6.57 23.10 12.84
CA ASP A 182 -5.59 22.01 12.96
C ASP A 182 -5.87 20.87 11.98
N PHE A 183 -7.14 20.65 11.62
CA PHE A 183 -7.54 19.59 10.69
C PHE A 183 -7.38 19.98 9.20
N ARG A 184 -6.82 21.15 8.87
CA ARG A 184 -6.69 21.58 7.46
C ARG A 184 -5.82 20.65 6.61
N GLY A 185 -4.76 20.08 7.19
CA GLY A 185 -3.84 19.19 6.47
C GLY A 185 -4.32 17.73 6.38
N MET A 186 -4.74 17.18 7.52
CA MET A 186 -5.12 15.76 7.65
C MET A 186 -6.63 15.50 7.52
N GLY A 187 -7.45 16.54 7.44
CA GLY A 187 -8.91 16.43 7.36
C GLY A 187 -9.49 15.58 8.50
N MET A 188 -10.55 14.84 8.19
CA MET A 188 -11.19 13.93 9.12
C MET A 188 -10.31 12.76 9.56
N LEU A 189 -9.32 12.37 8.75
CA LEU A 189 -8.38 11.31 9.12
C LEU A 189 -7.61 11.68 10.40
N GLY A 190 -7.27 12.96 10.58
CA GLY A 190 -6.63 13.44 11.81
C GLY A 190 -7.48 13.17 13.04
N LEU A 191 -8.75 13.59 13.01
CA LEU A 191 -9.68 13.40 14.11
C LEU A 191 -10.00 11.93 14.38
N GLU A 192 -10.17 11.11 13.34
CA GLU A 192 -10.43 9.68 13.51
C GLU A 192 -9.24 8.94 14.13
N ASN A 193 -8.01 9.31 13.78
CA ASN A 193 -6.83 8.73 14.40
C ASN A 193 -6.71 9.11 15.88
N LEU A 194 -6.99 10.37 16.24
CA LEU A 194 -6.97 10.80 17.65
C LEU A 194 -7.99 10.03 18.51
N LEU A 195 -9.14 9.67 17.93
CA LEU A 195 -10.17 8.88 18.60
C LEU A 195 -9.82 7.38 18.70
N LYS A 196 -8.97 6.86 17.82
CA LYS A 196 -8.58 5.43 17.82
C LYS A 196 -7.34 5.12 18.65
N VAL A 197 -6.58 6.12 19.06
CA VAL A 197 -5.31 5.96 19.81
C VAL A 197 -5.55 5.89 21.34
N GLN A 198 -6.81 5.97 21.78
CA GLN A 198 -7.21 5.80 23.19
C GLN A 198 -7.83 4.44 23.43
#